data_AF-A0A975BAG7-F1
#
_entry.id   AF-A0A975BAG7-F1
#
_cell.length_a   1.000
_cell.length_b   1.000
_cell.length_c   1.000
_cell.angle_alpha   90.00
_cell.angle_beta   90.00
_cell.angle_gamma   90.00
#
_symmetry.space_group_name_H-M   'P 1'
#
loop_
_entity.id
_entity.type
_entity.pdbx_description
1 polymer ?
#
loop_
_entity_poly.entity_id
_entity_poly.type
_entity_poly.pdbx_seq_one_letter_code
_entity_poly.pdbx_strand_id
1 'polypeptide(L)'
;MSEFSKGFLVYKTGMKDVSGIPGLVDFAEWDDGYIGFSKQEIRLKNADISKISYTDKIEGKGFVTEIDLWRKNGETWEELVLEREDNGFYMQHWELKKITTEKSYNCYWRNAKTFPRKLVGKPSIFEKNNLHSLEVVCHEKRLHFFITAGEV
;
A
#
# COMPACT_ATOMS: atom_id res chain seq x y z
N MET A 1 20.63 -13.66 -4.85
CA MET A 1 19.68 -12.52 -4.97
C MET A 1 18.88 -12.74 -6.24
N SER A 2 17.57 -12.49 -6.23
CA SER A 2 16.74 -12.62 -7.43
C SER A 2 17.16 -11.59 -8.49
N GLU A 3 17.17 -12.00 -9.76
CA GLU A 3 17.39 -11.10 -10.89
C GLU A 3 16.17 -10.20 -11.11
N PHE A 4 16.42 -9.00 -11.65
CA PHE A 4 15.37 -8.07 -12.01
C PHE A 4 14.64 -8.54 -13.29
N SER A 5 13.31 -8.55 -13.22
CA SER A 5 12.40 -8.73 -14.34
C SER A 5 11.96 -7.38 -14.91
N LYS A 6 11.63 -7.34 -16.20
CA LYS A 6 11.03 -6.16 -16.83
C LYS A 6 9.55 -6.04 -16.42
N GLY A 7 9.06 -4.82 -16.26
CA GLY A 7 7.66 -4.53 -15.92
C GLY A 7 7.18 -3.20 -16.47
N PHE A 8 5.87 -2.96 -16.37
CA PHE A 8 5.29 -1.67 -16.69
C PHE A 8 4.59 -1.10 -15.46
N LEU A 9 5.14 -0.01 -14.95
CA LEU A 9 4.61 0.75 -13.84
C LEU A 9 3.70 1.86 -14.35
N VAL A 10 2.47 1.86 -13.87
CA VAL A 10 1.60 3.04 -13.87
C VAL A 10 1.59 3.57 -12.45
N TYR A 11 1.70 4.89 -12.29
CA TYR A 11 1.63 5.50 -10.96
C TYR A 11 0.92 6.83 -10.98
N LYS A 12 0.33 7.17 -9.83
CA LYS A 12 -0.33 8.44 -9.60
C LYS A 12 -0.08 8.87 -8.16
N THR A 13 0.39 10.10 -7.98
CA THR A 13 0.52 10.71 -6.66
C THR A 13 -0.21 12.05 -6.60
N GLY A 14 -0.51 12.52 -5.40
CA GLY A 14 -1.01 13.87 -5.19
C GLY A 14 -1.87 14.02 -3.95
N MET A 15 -2.15 15.28 -3.60
CA MET A 15 -2.99 15.61 -2.45
C MET A 15 -4.47 15.33 -2.74
N LYS A 16 -5.15 14.84 -1.71
CA LYS A 16 -6.59 14.57 -1.68
C LYS A 16 -7.22 15.19 -0.45
N ASP A 17 -8.30 15.92 -0.67
CA ASP A 17 -9.15 16.38 0.43
C ASP A 17 -9.85 15.21 1.08
N VAL A 18 -10.10 15.32 2.39
CA VAL A 18 -10.74 14.26 3.18
C VAL A 18 -12.09 13.83 2.60
N SER A 19 -12.87 14.79 2.07
CA SER A 19 -14.17 14.51 1.43
C SER A 19 -14.07 13.69 0.14
N GLY A 20 -12.89 13.64 -0.50
CA GLY A 20 -12.65 12.88 -1.71
C GLY A 20 -12.21 11.44 -1.46
N ILE A 21 -11.82 11.08 -0.23
CA ILE A 21 -11.30 9.75 0.09
C ILE A 21 -12.33 8.63 -0.07
N PRO A 22 -13.61 8.77 0.37
CA PRO A 22 -14.59 7.70 0.20
C PRO A 22 -14.83 7.26 -1.25
N GLY A 23 -14.62 8.17 -2.23
CA GLY A 23 -14.74 7.84 -3.66
C GLY A 23 -13.49 7.21 -4.28
N LEU A 24 -12.38 7.16 -3.54
CA LEU A 24 -11.11 6.56 -3.96
C LEU A 24 -10.89 5.18 -3.34
N VAL A 25 -11.52 4.93 -2.19
CA VAL A 25 -11.30 3.72 -1.41
C VAL A 25 -12.62 2.97 -1.27
N ASP A 26 -12.81 1.95 -2.11
CA ASP A 26 -13.75 0.88 -1.82
C ASP A 26 -12.97 -0.30 -1.21
N PHE A 27 -12.98 -0.40 0.11
CA PHE A 27 -12.25 -1.44 0.85
C PHE A 27 -12.65 -2.87 0.44
N ALA A 28 -13.83 -3.08 -0.15
CA ALA A 28 -14.27 -4.40 -0.60
C ALA A 28 -13.56 -4.87 -1.89
N GLU A 29 -12.93 -3.96 -2.64
CA GLU A 29 -12.20 -4.29 -3.86
C GLU A 29 -10.71 -4.60 -3.64
N TRP A 30 -10.23 -4.56 -2.40
CA TRP A 30 -8.83 -4.81 -2.04
C TRP A 30 -8.68 -6.16 -1.35
N ASP A 31 -7.59 -6.86 -1.64
CA ASP A 31 -7.33 -8.18 -1.06
C ASP A 31 -7.01 -8.07 0.43
N ASP A 32 -6.19 -7.08 0.80
CA ASP A 32 -5.85 -6.78 2.19
C ASP A 32 -5.26 -5.36 2.31
N GLY A 33 -4.86 -5.01 3.53
CA GLY A 33 -4.30 -3.71 3.83
C GLY A 33 -4.07 -3.52 5.32
N TYR A 34 -3.74 -2.30 5.71
CA TYR A 34 -3.92 -1.84 7.08
C TYR A 34 -4.40 -0.39 7.13
N ILE A 35 -4.97 -0.05 8.27
CA ILE A 35 -5.32 1.32 8.63
C ILE A 35 -4.48 1.70 9.84
N GLY A 36 -3.61 2.68 9.65
CA GLY A 36 -2.84 3.34 10.69
C GLY A 36 -3.72 4.39 11.38
N PHE A 37 -3.92 4.22 12.68
CA PHE A 37 -4.46 5.25 13.55
C PHE A 37 -3.35 5.80 14.44
N SER A 38 -3.51 7.04 14.88
CA SER A 38 -2.55 7.72 15.78
C SER A 38 -2.14 6.95 17.06
N LYS A 39 -2.91 5.94 17.49
CA LYS A 39 -2.57 5.10 18.66
C LYS A 39 -2.21 3.65 18.33
N GLN A 40 -2.61 3.15 17.17
CA GLN A 40 -2.46 1.75 16.78
C GLN A 40 -2.69 1.55 15.29
N GLU A 41 -2.14 0.46 14.75
CA GLU A 41 -2.44 -0.03 13.41
C GLU A 41 -3.41 -1.21 13.50
N ILE A 42 -4.29 -1.33 12.52
CA ILE A 42 -5.23 -2.45 12.41
C ILE A 42 -5.20 -2.98 10.99
N ARG A 43 -4.98 -4.29 10.83
CA ARG A 43 -5.06 -4.96 9.52
C ARG A 43 -6.48 -4.90 8.98
N LEU A 44 -6.63 -4.72 7.67
CA LEU A 44 -7.91 -4.49 7.00
C LEU A 44 -8.93 -5.58 7.33
N LYS A 45 -8.52 -6.85 7.26
CA LYS A 45 -9.39 -8.01 7.58
C LYS A 45 -9.95 -8.02 9.00
N ASN A 46 -9.33 -7.29 9.93
CA ASN A 46 -9.75 -7.18 11.33
C ASN A 46 -10.42 -5.83 11.63
N ALA A 47 -10.50 -4.92 10.66
CA ALA A 47 -11.04 -3.59 10.84
C ALA A 47 -12.56 -3.59 10.61
N ASP A 48 -13.28 -2.86 11.46
CA ASP A 48 -14.68 -2.52 11.21
C ASP A 48 -14.73 -1.27 10.33
N ILE A 49 -14.80 -1.50 9.02
CA ILE A 49 -14.75 -0.45 7.98
C ILE A 49 -15.85 0.59 8.16
N SER A 50 -17.03 0.16 8.63
CA SER A 50 -18.19 1.05 8.84
C SER A 50 -17.95 2.12 9.92
N LYS A 51 -16.94 1.93 10.76
CA LYS A 51 -16.58 2.84 11.86
C LYS A 51 -15.38 3.74 11.54
N ILE A 52 -14.85 3.69 10.32
CA ILE A 52 -13.74 4.55 9.92
C ILE A 52 -14.28 5.95 9.63
N SER A 53 -13.74 6.94 10.34
CA SER A 53 -13.90 8.35 9.99
C SER A 53 -12.55 8.94 9.60
N TYR A 54 -12.51 9.59 8.44
CA TYR A 54 -11.32 10.27 7.93
C TYR A 54 -11.16 11.68 8.55
N THR A 55 -12.26 12.28 9.04
CA THR A 55 -12.28 13.60 9.67
C THR A 55 -12.15 13.51 11.19
N ASP A 56 -12.78 12.52 11.80
CA ASP A 56 -13.03 12.52 13.24
C ASP A 56 -12.08 11.62 14.01
N LYS A 57 -11.95 11.94 15.29
CA LYS A 57 -11.30 11.08 16.26
C LYS A 57 -12.19 9.88 16.56
N ILE A 58 -11.64 8.68 16.41
CA ILE A 58 -12.32 7.44 16.76
C ILE A 58 -11.94 7.05 18.19
N GLU A 59 -12.93 6.69 19.02
CA GLU A 59 -12.70 6.30 20.40
C GLU A 59 -11.71 5.12 20.50
N GLY A 60 -10.76 5.20 21.44
CA GLY A 60 -9.69 4.20 21.62
C GLY A 60 -8.60 4.19 20.53
N LYS A 61 -8.91 4.55 19.29
CA LYS A 61 -8.00 4.51 18.12
C LYS A 61 -7.31 5.84 17.82
N GLY A 62 -7.98 6.96 18.08
CA GLY A 62 -7.55 8.30 17.67
C GLY A 62 -7.92 8.60 16.21
N PHE A 63 -7.12 9.40 15.52
CA PHE A 63 -7.37 9.78 14.11
C PHE A 63 -6.75 8.76 13.16
N VAL A 64 -7.36 8.56 11.98
CA VAL A 64 -6.70 7.90 10.84
C VAL A 64 -5.51 8.76 10.41
N THR A 65 -4.34 8.14 10.37
CA THR A 65 -3.07 8.75 9.95
C THR A 65 -2.54 8.14 8.65
N GLU A 66 -2.93 6.89 8.36
CA GLU A 66 -2.43 6.17 7.20
C GLU A 66 -3.44 5.10 6.78
N ILE A 67 -3.51 4.84 5.48
CA ILE A 67 -4.21 3.70 4.91
C ILE A 67 -3.30 3.14 3.84
N ASP A 68 -3.00 1.86 3.92
CA ASP A 68 -2.20 1.14 2.93
C ASP A 68 -2.99 -0.09 2.50
N LEU A 69 -3.35 -0.17 1.23
CA LEU A 69 -4.15 -1.23 0.64
C LEU A 69 -3.38 -1.84 -0.52
N TRP A 70 -3.42 -3.16 -0.64
CA TRP A 70 -2.82 -3.85 -1.76
C TRP A 70 -3.72 -4.96 -2.29
N ARG A 71 -3.58 -5.23 -3.58
CA ARG A 71 -4.27 -6.34 -4.24
C ARG A 71 -3.46 -6.87 -5.41
N LYS A 72 -3.81 -8.07 -5.83
CA LYS A 72 -3.26 -8.70 -7.02
C LYS A 72 -4.38 -9.09 -7.99
N ASN A 73 -4.49 -8.31 -9.07
CA ASN A 73 -5.46 -8.55 -10.14
C ASN A 73 -4.79 -9.22 -11.33
N GLY A 74 -4.82 -10.55 -11.35
CA GLY A 74 -4.18 -11.36 -12.38
C GLY A 74 -2.66 -11.17 -12.41
N GLU A 75 -2.16 -10.50 -13.44
CA GLU A 75 -0.73 -10.18 -13.62
C GLU A 75 -0.33 -8.76 -13.15
N THR A 76 -1.23 -8.07 -12.43
CA THR A 76 -1.00 -6.74 -11.89
C THR A 76 -0.93 -6.77 -10.37
N TRP A 77 0.14 -6.21 -9.81
CA TRP A 77 0.22 -5.86 -8.40
C TRP A 77 -0.14 -4.39 -8.25
N GLU A 78 -1.04 -4.10 -7.32
CA GLU A 78 -1.55 -2.76 -7.11
C GLU A 78 -1.50 -2.40 -5.62
N GLU A 79 -1.07 -1.17 -5.32
CA GLU A 79 -0.97 -0.65 -3.96
C GLU A 79 -1.44 0.80 -3.92
N LEU A 80 -2.28 1.12 -2.95
CA LEU A 80 -2.78 2.45 -2.66
C LEU A 80 -2.42 2.83 -1.23
N VAL A 81 -1.57 3.85 -1.11
CA VAL A 81 -1.17 4.45 0.15
C VAL A 81 -1.80 5.84 0.27
N LEU A 82 -2.41 6.12 1.41
CA LEU A 82 -2.92 7.41 1.81
C LEU A 82 -2.27 7.79 3.14
N GLU A 83 -1.37 8.76 3.12
CA GLU A 83 -0.72 9.29 4.32
C GLU A 83 -1.36 10.62 4.69
N ARG A 84 -1.75 10.80 5.96
CA ARG A 84 -2.39 12.03 6.39
C ARG A 84 -1.38 13.18 6.39
N GLU A 85 -1.72 14.23 5.63
CA GLU A 85 -0.95 15.47 5.60
C GLU A 85 -1.90 16.67 5.75
N ASP A 86 -1.62 17.54 6.73
CA ASP A 86 -2.43 18.70 7.09
C ASP A 86 -3.93 18.38 7.19
N ASN A 87 -4.72 18.96 6.28
CA ASN A 87 -6.17 18.84 6.20
C ASN A 87 -6.64 17.77 5.19
N GLY A 88 -5.74 16.93 4.68
CA GLY A 88 -6.02 15.95 3.64
C GLY A 88 -5.16 14.69 3.77
N PHE A 89 -5.00 14.00 2.65
CA PHE A 89 -4.11 12.86 2.51
C PHE A 89 -3.23 13.02 1.27
N TYR A 90 -1.93 12.77 1.43
CA TYR A 90 -1.06 12.52 0.31
C TYR A 90 -1.30 11.10 -0.19
N MET A 91 -1.76 10.98 -1.43
CA MET A 91 -2.07 9.71 -2.09
C MET A 91 -0.89 9.26 -2.93
N GLN A 92 -0.58 7.97 -2.86
CA GLN A 92 0.34 7.27 -3.74
C GLN A 92 -0.34 5.99 -4.24
N HIS A 93 -0.50 5.86 -5.55
CA HIS A 93 -1.14 4.70 -6.17
C HIS A 93 -0.18 4.12 -7.21
N TRP A 94 0.12 2.84 -7.06
CA TRP A 94 1.08 2.10 -7.87
C TRP A 94 0.39 0.90 -8.51
N GLU A 95 0.55 0.73 -9.82
CA GLU A 95 0.16 -0.49 -10.55
C GLU A 95 1.38 -1.03 -11.28
N LEU A 96 1.92 -2.16 -10.83
CA LEU A 96 2.98 -2.88 -11.51
C LEU A 96 2.39 -4.02 -12.33
N LYS A 97 2.50 -3.91 -13.65
CA LYS A 97 2.05 -4.93 -14.61
C LYS A 97 3.23 -5.79 -15.02
N LYS A 98 3.09 -7.11 -14.89
CA LYS A 98 4.00 -8.03 -15.56
C LYS A 98 3.84 -7.87 -17.06
N ILE A 99 4.94 -7.67 -17.77
CA ILE A 99 4.91 -7.61 -19.23
C ILE A 99 5.39 -8.93 -19.83
N THR A 100 4.72 -9.33 -20.90
CA THR A 100 5.10 -10.50 -21.71
C THR A 100 5.92 -10.12 -22.94
N THR A 101 6.00 -8.82 -23.29
CA THR A 101 6.70 -8.34 -24.50
C THR A 101 7.65 -7.17 -24.21
N GLU A 102 8.86 -7.23 -24.77
CA GLU A 102 9.95 -6.30 -24.45
C GLU A 102 9.74 -4.84 -24.88
N LYS A 103 8.77 -4.53 -25.74
CA LYS A 103 8.58 -3.16 -26.24
C LYS A 103 7.75 -2.26 -25.32
N SER A 104 7.29 -2.78 -24.19
CA SER A 104 6.28 -2.14 -23.35
C SER A 104 6.70 -1.96 -21.89
N TYR A 105 7.99 -2.13 -21.53
CA TYR A 105 8.44 -1.90 -20.16
C TYR A 105 8.90 -0.46 -19.94
N ASN A 106 8.73 0.02 -18.71
CA ASN A 106 9.29 1.29 -18.24
C ASN A 106 9.95 1.16 -16.86
N CYS A 107 9.98 -0.03 -16.28
CA CYS A 107 10.60 -0.31 -14.99
C CYS A 107 11.20 -1.72 -14.94
N TYR A 108 11.99 -1.94 -13.91
CA TYR A 108 12.51 -3.24 -13.51
C TYR A 108 11.99 -3.57 -12.12
N TRP A 109 11.70 -4.84 -11.85
CA TRP A 109 11.21 -5.27 -10.54
C TRP A 109 11.75 -6.65 -10.14
N ARG A 110 11.78 -6.95 -8.84
CA ARG A 110 12.10 -8.28 -8.32
C ARG A 110 11.39 -8.55 -7.00
N ASN A 111 11.25 -9.82 -6.64
CA ASN A 111 10.85 -10.19 -5.28
C ASN A 111 11.90 -9.69 -4.28
N ALA A 112 11.44 -8.98 -3.25
CA ALA A 112 12.24 -8.50 -2.14
C ALA A 112 11.86 -9.23 -0.85
N LYS A 113 12.81 -9.31 0.08
CA LYS A 113 12.52 -9.77 1.44
C LYS A 113 12.00 -8.59 2.25
N THR A 114 10.82 -8.73 2.81
CA THR A 114 10.20 -7.71 3.66
C THR A 114 10.37 -8.10 5.11
N PHE A 115 10.78 -7.13 5.92
CA PHE A 115 10.92 -7.30 7.36
C PHE A 115 9.92 -6.39 8.04
N PRO A 116 8.65 -6.82 8.19
CA PRO A 116 7.63 -6.00 8.84
C PRO A 116 8.14 -5.61 10.23
N ARG A 117 8.13 -4.31 10.50
CA ARG A 117 8.69 -3.78 11.74
C ARG A 117 7.79 -4.18 12.90
N LYS A 118 8.36 -4.87 13.88
CA LYS A 118 7.68 -5.10 15.16
C LYS A 118 8.11 -4.02 16.15
N LEU A 119 7.16 -3.21 16.60
CA LEU A 119 7.42 -2.28 17.71
C LEU A 119 7.67 -3.10 19.00
N VAL A 120 8.73 -2.74 19.74
CA VAL A 120 9.08 -3.41 20.99
C VAL A 120 7.89 -3.33 21.96
N GLY A 121 7.46 -4.49 22.47
CA GLY A 121 6.34 -4.57 23.42
C GLY A 121 4.95 -4.50 22.80
N LYS A 122 4.81 -4.41 21.46
CA LYS A 122 3.51 -4.48 20.77
C LYS A 122 3.40 -5.71 19.87
N PRO A 123 2.19 -6.29 19.72
CA PRO A 123 1.94 -7.26 18.67
C PRO A 123 2.13 -6.59 17.30
N SER A 124 2.72 -7.32 16.35
CA SER A 124 2.81 -6.89 14.96
C SER A 124 1.46 -7.13 14.28
N ILE A 125 1.04 -6.25 13.39
CA ILE A 125 -0.16 -6.48 12.56
C ILE A 125 0.07 -7.52 11.46
N PHE A 126 1.33 -7.83 11.17
CA PHE A 126 1.77 -8.89 10.26
C PHE A 126 2.52 -9.99 11.01
N GLU A 127 2.27 -11.24 10.66
CA GLU A 127 3.08 -12.35 11.17
C GLU A 127 4.51 -12.27 10.63
N LYS A 128 5.47 -12.82 11.39
CA LYS A 128 6.89 -12.74 11.04
C LYS A 128 7.13 -13.44 9.70
N ASN A 129 7.77 -12.73 8.77
CA ASN A 129 8.08 -13.18 7.41
C ASN A 129 6.87 -13.46 6.52
N ASN A 130 5.66 -13.01 6.89
CA ASN A 130 4.49 -13.33 6.10
C ASN A 130 4.23 -12.34 4.97
N LEU A 131 4.74 -11.10 5.06
CA LEU A 131 4.53 -10.10 4.03
C LEU A 131 5.58 -10.20 2.92
N HIS A 132 5.13 -10.22 1.67
CA HIS A 132 5.97 -10.17 0.48
C HIS A 132 5.92 -8.77 -0.13
N SER A 133 7.05 -8.33 -0.68
CA SER A 133 7.10 -7.08 -1.45
C SER A 133 7.89 -7.26 -2.72
N LEU A 134 7.62 -6.40 -3.69
CA LEU A 134 8.38 -6.27 -4.92
C LEU A 134 9.19 -4.99 -4.85
N GLU A 135 10.51 -5.11 -5.03
CA GLU A 135 11.34 -3.94 -5.25
C GLU A 135 11.16 -3.49 -6.70
N VAL A 136 10.87 -2.20 -6.90
CA VAL A 136 10.61 -1.61 -8.22
C VAL A 136 11.55 -0.43 -8.45
N VAL A 137 12.17 -0.42 -9.64
CA VAL A 137 13.11 0.62 -10.07
C VAL A 137 12.66 1.17 -11.43
N CYS A 138 12.36 2.47 -11.49
CA CYS A 138 12.03 3.19 -12.73
C CYS A 138 13.05 4.31 -12.92
N HIS A 139 14.15 4.01 -13.64
CA HIS A 139 15.29 4.91 -13.78
C HIS A 139 14.95 6.25 -14.43
N GLU A 140 14.14 6.24 -15.50
CA GLU A 140 13.76 7.47 -16.22
C GLU A 140 13.00 8.46 -15.33
N LYS A 141 12.29 7.96 -14.31
CA LYS A 141 11.55 8.75 -13.34
C LYS A 141 12.28 8.93 -12.01
N ARG A 142 13.49 8.35 -11.87
CA ARG A 142 14.29 8.33 -10.63
C ARG A 142 13.51 7.78 -9.43
N LEU A 143 12.68 6.77 -9.67
CA LEU A 143 11.90 6.10 -8.62
C LEU A 143 12.56 4.79 -8.22
N HIS A 144 12.67 4.56 -6.91
CA HIS A 144 13.06 3.30 -6.30
C HIS A 144 12.22 3.10 -5.04
N PHE A 145 11.35 2.10 -5.05
CA PHE A 145 10.38 1.87 -3.99
C PHE A 145 10.01 0.39 -3.91
N PHE A 146 9.15 0.04 -2.96
CA PHE A 146 8.65 -1.31 -2.74
C PHE A 146 7.13 -1.31 -2.85
N ILE A 147 6.57 -2.31 -3.53
CA ILE A 147 5.12 -2.56 -3.60
C ILE A 147 4.81 -3.79 -2.75
N THR A 148 3.77 -3.73 -1.93
CA THR A 148 3.28 -4.90 -1.19
C THR A 148 2.62 -5.91 -2.13
N ALA A 149 3.05 -7.17 -2.03
CA ALA A 149 2.62 -8.28 -2.90
C ALA A 149 1.71 -9.30 -2.20
N GLY A 150 1.23 -8.97 -1.00
CA GLY A 150 0.39 -9.84 -0.16
C GLY A 150 1.18 -10.72 0.81
N GLU A 151 0.46 -11.64 1.46
CA GLU A 151 1.04 -12.67 2.34
C GLU A 151 1.06 -14.05 1.67
N VAL A 152 1.90 -14.97 2.18
CA VAL A 152 1.86 -16.41 1.85
C VAL A 152 0.95 -17.17 2.82
#